data_AF-A0A9D8IST7-F1
#
_entry.id   AF-A0A9D8IST7-F1
#
_cell.length_a   1.000
_cell.length_b   1.000
_cell.length_c   1.000
_cell.angle_alpha   90.00
_cell.angle_beta   90.00
_cell.angle_gamma   90.00
#
_symmetry.space_group_name_H-M   'P 1'
#
loop_
_entity.id
_entity.type
_entity.pdbx_description
1 polymer ?
#
loop_
_entity_poly.entity_id
_entity_poly.type
_entity_poly.pdbx_seq_one_letter_code
_entity_poly.pdbx_strand_id
1 'polypeptide(L)'
;MATEYGLWCRDFYINQKISLKLDLPAGREPVLELFDRIRRQEPLLRHLRRFEQELVLESDDRERTFSWVTMRPTSLRSGMVNPATLDEAYRLHRMVLELAPYYLSISPLDLEHVELVFCFDFETDGNRDQIIWDALLADSPLAALVDPQQDRPIDVQPFMGLALNASNDLQAFFEVKSRSRAQEFAGTRLGEDPISVYLTVRKQGPLSAISELPAIFAALCGHAERLAEDRLIPHVLKPIRDAITTA
;
A
#
# COMPACT_ATOMS: atom_id res chain seq x y z
N MET A 1 19.17 6.35 -8.81
CA MET A 1 18.96 5.02 -9.41
C MET A 1 17.54 4.65 -9.06
N ALA A 2 16.68 4.35 -10.03
CA ALA A 2 15.32 3.90 -9.76
C ALA A 2 15.34 2.74 -8.75
N THR A 3 14.34 2.67 -7.87
CA THR A 3 14.21 1.59 -6.90
C THR A 3 14.31 0.23 -7.60
N GLU A 4 15.11 -0.70 -7.08
CA GLU A 4 15.23 -2.07 -7.64
C GLU A 4 13.86 -2.76 -7.71
N TYR A 5 12.92 -2.35 -6.83
CA TYR A 5 11.51 -2.73 -6.82
C TYR A 5 10.76 -2.36 -8.11
N GLY A 6 11.05 -1.20 -8.71
CA GLY A 6 10.43 -0.76 -9.96
C GLY A 6 10.78 -1.62 -11.18
N LEU A 7 11.77 -2.52 -11.08
CA LEU A 7 12.10 -3.49 -12.14
C LEU A 7 11.18 -4.72 -12.13
N TRP A 8 10.41 -4.93 -11.06
CA TRP A 8 9.55 -6.10 -10.92
C TRP A 8 8.16 -5.90 -11.48
N CYS A 9 7.68 -4.65 -11.54
CA CYS A 9 6.29 -4.31 -11.84
C CYS A 9 6.22 -3.04 -12.70
N ARG A 10 5.03 -2.69 -13.17
CA ARG A 10 4.83 -1.47 -13.97
C ARG A 10 4.74 -0.21 -13.11
N ASP A 11 4.08 -0.29 -11.96
CA ASP A 11 4.02 0.77 -10.96
C ASP A 11 4.32 0.22 -9.58
N PHE A 12 5.19 0.92 -8.85
CA PHE A 12 5.55 0.62 -7.48
C PHE A 12 5.13 1.78 -6.58
N TYR A 13 4.42 1.47 -5.49
CA TYR A 13 3.90 2.47 -4.56
C TYR A 13 4.40 2.19 -3.15
N ILE A 14 4.71 3.26 -2.44
CA ILE A 14 4.97 3.21 -1.01
C ILE A 14 3.95 4.12 -0.33
N ASN A 15 3.13 3.52 0.54
CA ASN A 15 2.10 4.22 1.27
C ASN A 15 2.29 4.04 2.76
N GLN A 16 2.07 5.11 3.52
CA GLN A 16 1.99 5.09 4.97
C GLN A 16 0.58 5.49 5.39
N LYS A 17 0.05 4.85 6.44
CA LYS A 17 -1.23 5.21 7.05
C LYS A 17 -1.15 5.23 8.57
N ILE A 18 -1.73 6.27 9.17
CA ILE A 18 -2.17 6.30 10.56
C ILE A 18 -3.68 6.06 10.57
N SER A 19 -4.15 5.09 11.34
CA SER A 19 -5.57 4.84 11.60
C SER A 19 -5.90 5.19 13.04
N LEU A 20 -7.04 5.85 13.23
CA LEU A 20 -7.51 6.37 14.52
C LEU A 20 -8.88 5.81 14.84
N LYS A 21 -9.21 5.76 16.13
CA LYS A 21 -10.53 5.30 16.61
C LYS A 21 -11.58 6.40 16.54
N LEU A 22 -11.15 7.66 16.68
CA LEU A 22 -11.98 8.85 16.68
C LEU A 22 -11.71 9.69 15.42
N ASP A 23 -12.65 10.57 15.13
CA ASP A 23 -12.54 11.50 14.01
C ASP A 23 -11.48 12.58 14.30
N LEU A 24 -10.64 12.83 13.30
CA LEU A 24 -9.71 13.95 13.23
C LEU A 24 -10.47 15.29 13.24
N PRO A 25 -9.84 16.35 13.74
CA PRO A 25 -10.42 17.69 13.70
C PRO A 25 -10.76 18.12 12.27
N ALA A 26 -12.03 18.50 12.04
CA ALA A 26 -12.49 19.05 10.77
C ALA A 26 -12.36 20.59 10.70
N GLY A 27 -11.74 21.22 11.70
CA GLY A 27 -11.51 22.65 11.76
C GLY A 27 -10.58 23.12 10.64
N ARG A 28 -10.91 24.24 9.99
CA ARG A 28 -10.13 24.77 8.86
C ARG A 28 -8.67 25.07 9.24
N GLU A 29 -8.46 25.72 10.37
CA GLU A 29 -7.14 26.19 10.83
C GLU A 29 -6.14 25.05 11.07
N PRO A 30 -6.39 24.04 11.93
CA PRO A 30 -5.42 22.98 12.19
C PRO A 30 -5.04 22.19 10.92
N VAL A 31 -6.01 21.98 10.04
CA VAL A 31 -5.80 21.26 8.78
C VAL A 31 -4.95 22.07 7.80
N LEU A 32 -5.23 23.36 7.64
CA LEU A 32 -4.45 24.22 6.76
C LEU A 32 -3.03 24.44 7.29
N GLU A 33 -2.86 24.62 8.60
CA GLU A 33 -1.54 24.77 9.20
C GLU A 33 -0.67 23.52 9.00
N LEU A 34 -1.26 22.32 9.15
CA LEU A 34 -0.57 21.06 8.84
C LEU A 34 -0.14 21.02 7.37
N PHE A 35 -1.05 21.23 6.43
CA PHE A 35 -0.74 21.15 5.01
C PHE A 35 0.23 22.23 4.55
N ASP A 36 0.16 23.45 5.09
CA ASP A 36 1.17 24.49 4.82
C ASP A 36 2.54 24.10 5.38
N ARG A 37 2.60 23.47 6.56
CA ARG A 37 3.85 23.00 7.15
C ARG A 37 4.47 21.87 6.32
N ILE A 38 3.64 20.94 5.83
CA ILE A 38 4.05 19.86 4.91
C ILE A 38 4.58 20.47 3.61
N ARG A 39 3.82 21.35 2.96
CA ARG A 39 4.22 22.01 1.70
C ARG A 39 5.53 22.79 1.81
N ARG A 40 5.83 23.41 2.96
CA ARG A 40 7.11 24.11 3.16
C ARG A 40 8.32 23.18 3.18
N GLN A 41 8.13 21.94 3.63
CA GLN A 41 9.19 20.92 3.69
C GLN A 41 9.25 20.06 2.43
N GLU A 42 8.11 19.84 1.76
CA GLU A 42 7.99 19.17 0.48
C GLU A 42 7.28 20.09 -0.54
N PRO A 43 8.01 21.01 -1.20
CA PRO A 43 7.44 22.04 -2.08
C PRO A 43 6.73 21.50 -3.32
N LEU A 44 6.92 20.22 -3.67
CA LEU A 44 6.22 19.59 -4.79
C LEU A 44 4.73 19.37 -4.50
N LEU A 45 4.34 19.24 -3.23
CA LEU A 45 2.96 19.07 -2.78
C LEU A 45 2.22 20.41 -2.79
N ARG A 46 1.65 20.77 -3.96
CA ARG A 46 1.13 22.14 -4.20
C ARG A 46 -0.37 22.21 -4.50
N HIS A 47 -1.02 21.08 -4.76
CA HIS A 47 -2.43 21.05 -5.11
C HIS A 47 -3.26 20.54 -3.94
N LEU A 48 -4.03 21.44 -3.33
CA LEU A 48 -5.01 21.07 -2.29
C LEU A 48 -6.38 20.85 -2.92
N ARG A 49 -6.90 19.64 -2.82
CA ARG A 49 -8.23 19.24 -3.32
C ARG A 49 -9.11 18.78 -2.17
N ARG A 50 -10.41 19.04 -2.31
CA ARG A 50 -11.43 18.60 -1.36
C ARG A 50 -12.45 17.72 -2.08
N PHE A 51 -12.71 16.57 -1.48
CA PHE A 51 -13.78 15.65 -1.85
C PHE A 51 -14.74 15.49 -0.67
N GLU A 52 -15.78 14.66 -0.81
CA GLU A 52 -16.87 14.55 0.18
C GLU A 52 -16.37 14.18 1.58
N GLN A 53 -15.45 13.23 1.69
CA GLN A 53 -14.92 12.72 2.96
C GLN A 53 -13.39 12.73 3.01
N GLU A 54 -12.73 13.52 2.16
CA GLU A 54 -11.28 13.58 2.15
C GLU A 54 -10.73 14.93 1.66
N LEU A 55 -9.57 15.27 2.21
CA LEU A 55 -8.73 16.37 1.75
C LEU A 55 -7.42 15.78 1.27
N VAL A 56 -7.00 16.16 0.07
CA VAL A 56 -5.81 15.64 -0.59
C VAL A 56 -4.88 16.81 -0.89
N LEU A 57 -3.64 16.71 -0.43
CA LEU A 57 -2.54 17.55 -0.85
C LEU A 57 -1.62 16.72 -1.76
N GLU A 58 -1.46 17.09 -3.02
CA GLU A 58 -0.74 16.28 -4.01
C GLU A 58 0.26 17.10 -4.84
N SER A 59 1.23 16.40 -5.41
CA SER A 59 2.14 16.93 -6.42
C SER A 59 1.54 16.80 -7.83
N ASP A 60 2.19 17.43 -8.81
CA ASP A 60 1.93 17.04 -10.20
C ASP A 60 2.48 15.64 -10.48
N ASP A 61 1.91 15.00 -11.50
CA ASP A 61 2.51 13.83 -12.14
C ASP A 61 3.71 14.27 -12.98
N ARG A 62 4.89 13.75 -12.61
CA ARG A 62 6.14 13.92 -13.36
C ARG A 62 6.65 12.55 -13.77
N GLU A 63 6.37 12.18 -15.02
CA GLU A 63 6.81 10.89 -15.56
C GLU A 63 6.36 9.69 -14.69
N ARG A 64 5.09 9.69 -14.27
CA ARG A 64 4.46 8.69 -13.38
C ARG A 64 5.03 8.64 -11.97
N THR A 65 5.76 9.67 -11.59
CA THR A 65 6.22 9.91 -10.22
C THR A 65 5.39 11.05 -9.64
N PHE A 66 4.68 10.76 -8.56
CA PHE A 66 3.93 11.76 -7.81
C PHE A 66 3.77 11.34 -6.35
N SER A 67 3.50 12.31 -5.49
CA SER A 67 3.26 12.09 -4.07
C SER A 67 2.01 12.80 -3.59
N TRP A 68 1.47 12.31 -2.49
CA TRP A 68 0.25 12.84 -1.92
C TRP A 68 0.19 12.62 -0.41
N VAL A 69 -0.59 13.47 0.27
CA VAL A 69 -1.01 13.32 1.66
C VAL A 69 -2.52 13.51 1.70
N THR A 70 -3.23 12.53 2.24
CA THR A 70 -4.70 12.54 2.31
C THR A 70 -5.17 12.39 3.73
N MET A 71 -6.06 13.29 4.13
CA MET A 71 -6.77 13.23 5.41
C MET A 71 -8.22 12.80 5.19
N ARG A 72 -8.63 11.76 5.90
CA ARG A 72 -10.01 11.26 6.04
C ARG A 72 -10.43 11.35 7.51
N PRO A 73 -11.73 11.23 7.86
CA PRO A 73 -12.18 11.37 9.25
C PRO A 73 -11.34 10.57 10.24
N THR A 74 -11.08 9.29 10.00
CA THR A 74 -10.35 8.43 10.94
C THR A 74 -8.97 8.01 10.45
N SER A 75 -8.41 8.68 9.44
CA SER A 75 -7.05 8.32 8.98
C SER A 75 -6.31 9.45 8.30
N LEU A 76 -4.99 9.43 8.48
CA LEU A 76 -4.05 10.22 7.70
C LEU A 76 -3.17 9.28 6.90
N ARG A 77 -3.04 9.55 5.61
CA ARG A 77 -2.26 8.75 4.68
C ARG A 77 -1.27 9.62 3.94
N SER A 78 -0.12 9.05 3.62
CA SER A 78 0.81 9.64 2.67
C SER A 78 1.31 8.58 1.72
N GLY A 79 1.51 8.94 0.47
CA GLY A 79 1.86 7.99 -0.59
C GLY A 79 2.82 8.60 -1.59
N MET A 80 3.65 7.75 -2.18
CA MET A 80 4.49 8.10 -3.31
C MET A 80 4.48 6.97 -4.34
N VAL A 81 4.33 7.36 -5.60
CA VAL A 81 4.31 6.46 -6.76
C VAL A 81 5.65 6.57 -7.47
N ASN A 82 6.22 5.41 -7.82
CA ASN A 82 7.51 5.23 -8.48
C ASN A 82 8.63 6.11 -7.91
N PRO A 83 8.87 6.10 -6.58
CA PRO A 83 9.92 6.92 -6.00
C PRO A 83 11.29 6.53 -6.57
N ALA A 84 12.17 7.52 -6.76
CA ALA A 84 13.50 7.24 -7.28
C ALA A 84 14.28 6.37 -6.28
N THR A 85 14.09 6.59 -4.98
CA THR A 85 14.68 5.76 -3.90
C THR A 85 13.65 5.53 -2.79
N LEU A 86 13.80 4.47 -2.00
CA LEU A 86 12.96 4.28 -0.80
C LEU A 86 13.07 5.47 0.16
N ASP A 87 14.28 6.01 0.35
CA ASP A 87 14.52 7.12 1.27
C ASP A 87 13.70 8.36 0.89
N GLU A 88 13.51 8.61 -0.41
CA GLU A 88 12.68 9.72 -0.89
C GLU A 88 11.25 9.63 -0.34
N ALA A 89 10.61 8.47 -0.49
CA ALA A 89 9.26 8.23 0.05
C ALA A 89 9.27 8.22 1.58
N TYR A 90 10.28 7.62 2.21
CA TYR A 90 10.38 7.54 3.67
C TYR A 90 10.55 8.90 4.33
N ARG A 91 11.23 9.86 3.69
CA ARG A 91 11.30 11.24 4.19
C ARG A 91 9.92 11.89 4.24
N LEU A 92 9.09 11.73 3.21
CA LEU A 92 7.71 12.23 3.20
C LEU A 92 6.89 11.60 4.34
N HIS A 93 6.91 10.27 4.44
CA HIS A 93 6.14 9.55 5.46
C HIS A 93 6.58 9.91 6.88
N ARG A 94 7.89 10.00 7.13
CA ARG A 94 8.46 10.39 8.43
C ARG A 94 8.04 11.81 8.80
N MET A 95 8.14 12.76 7.86
CA MET A 95 7.67 14.13 8.07
C MET A 95 6.19 14.17 8.44
N VAL A 96 5.33 13.42 7.75
CA VAL A 96 3.89 13.37 8.05
C VAL A 96 3.65 12.81 9.46
N LEU A 97 4.33 11.72 9.84
CA LEU A 97 4.24 11.11 11.17
C LEU A 97 4.77 12.03 12.28
N GLU A 98 5.77 12.87 12.00
CA GLU A 98 6.34 13.82 12.95
C GLU A 98 5.44 15.05 13.14
N LEU A 99 4.79 15.55 12.09
CA LEU A 99 4.01 16.78 12.15
C LEU A 99 2.56 16.53 12.59
N ALA A 100 1.91 15.55 11.98
CA ALA A 100 0.47 15.38 12.08
C ALA A 100 -0.08 15.28 13.50
N PRO A 101 0.57 14.56 14.44
CA PRO A 101 0.02 14.43 15.78
C PRO A 101 -0.17 15.75 16.52
N TYR A 102 0.72 16.72 16.28
CA TYR A 102 0.69 18.02 16.97
C TYR A 102 -0.34 18.98 16.39
N TYR A 103 -0.58 18.93 15.09
CA TYR A 103 -1.60 19.78 14.44
C TYR A 103 -3.01 19.20 14.55
N LEU A 104 -3.14 17.88 14.59
CA LEU A 104 -4.42 17.19 14.57
C LEU A 104 -4.83 16.62 15.93
N SER A 105 -4.11 16.96 17.00
CA SER A 105 -4.40 16.51 18.37
C SER A 105 -4.46 14.98 18.51
N ILE A 106 -3.63 14.25 17.76
CA ILE A 106 -3.62 12.78 17.80
C ILE A 106 -3.02 12.32 19.13
N SER A 107 -3.76 11.45 19.84
CA SER A 107 -3.37 10.89 21.12
C SER A 107 -2.92 9.43 20.98
N PRO A 108 -1.96 8.92 21.81
CA PRO A 108 -1.56 7.52 21.78
C PRO A 108 -2.72 6.55 22.03
N LEU A 109 -3.74 6.98 22.79
CA LEU A 109 -4.94 6.19 23.09
C LEU A 109 -5.87 6.02 21.88
N ASP A 110 -5.89 7.02 21.01
CA ASP A 110 -6.74 7.09 19.82
C ASP A 110 -6.13 6.34 18.64
N LEU A 111 -4.81 6.17 18.62
CA LEU A 111 -4.13 5.43 17.58
C LEU A 111 -4.56 3.96 17.57
N GLU A 112 -5.18 3.54 16.47
CA GLU A 112 -5.59 2.17 16.20
C GLU A 112 -4.43 1.37 15.63
N HIS A 113 -3.82 1.86 14.54
CA HIS A 113 -2.60 1.27 13.98
C HIS A 113 -1.83 2.27 13.12
N VAL A 114 -0.55 1.95 12.90
CA VAL A 114 0.30 2.57 11.87
C VAL A 114 0.78 1.49 10.94
N GLU A 115 0.76 1.77 9.65
CA GLU A 115 1.23 0.82 8.64
C GLU A 115 2.05 1.49 7.54
N LEU A 116 2.93 0.67 6.97
CA LEU A 116 3.67 0.91 5.73
C LEU A 116 3.24 -0.18 4.74
N VAL A 117 2.92 0.23 3.53
CA VAL A 117 2.42 -0.64 2.45
C VAL A 117 3.30 -0.45 1.23
N PHE A 118 3.91 -1.54 0.78
CA PHE A 118 4.48 -1.64 -0.57
C PHE A 118 3.42 -2.23 -1.49
N CYS A 119 3.18 -1.60 -2.62
CA CYS A 119 2.25 -2.08 -3.65
C CYS A 119 2.98 -2.21 -4.97
N PHE A 120 2.68 -3.27 -5.71
CA PHE A 120 3.28 -3.60 -7.00
C PHE A 120 2.15 -3.90 -7.98
N ASP A 121 2.04 -3.14 -9.06
CA ASP A 121 1.03 -3.34 -10.09
C ASP A 121 1.65 -3.99 -11.34
N PHE A 122 1.07 -5.12 -11.75
CA PHE A 122 1.42 -5.83 -12.97
C PHE A 122 0.33 -5.64 -14.00
N GLU A 123 0.72 -5.24 -15.19
CA GLU A 123 -0.18 -5.24 -16.34
C GLU A 123 -0.13 -6.56 -17.08
N THR A 124 -1.29 -6.93 -17.60
CA THR A 124 -1.45 -8.11 -18.43
C THR A 124 -2.75 -7.97 -19.22
N ASP A 125 -2.73 -8.43 -20.47
CA ASP A 125 -3.93 -8.57 -21.30
C ASP A 125 -4.59 -9.95 -21.10
N GLY A 126 -3.99 -10.83 -20.29
CA GLY A 126 -4.45 -12.19 -20.00
C GLY A 126 -5.50 -12.25 -18.89
N ASN A 127 -6.03 -13.46 -18.64
CA ASN A 127 -6.93 -13.68 -17.51
C ASN A 127 -6.16 -13.60 -16.18
N ARG A 128 -6.38 -12.52 -15.44
CA ARG A 128 -5.70 -12.23 -14.17
C ARG A 128 -5.89 -13.32 -13.12
N ASP A 129 -7.10 -13.84 -12.95
CA ASP A 129 -7.37 -14.91 -11.96
C ASP A 129 -6.69 -16.23 -12.35
N GLN A 130 -6.63 -16.53 -13.65
CA GLN A 130 -5.89 -17.69 -14.16
C GLN A 130 -4.39 -17.52 -13.91
N ILE A 131 -3.83 -16.36 -14.22
CA ILE A 131 -2.41 -16.04 -13.99
C ILE A 131 -2.06 -16.21 -12.50
N ILE A 132 -2.88 -15.68 -11.59
CA ILE A 132 -2.63 -15.79 -10.15
C ILE A 132 -2.76 -17.25 -9.69
N TRP A 133 -3.75 -17.98 -10.21
CA TRP A 133 -3.91 -19.41 -9.93
C TRP A 133 -2.67 -20.21 -10.34
N ASP A 134 -2.24 -20.08 -11.59
CA ASP A 134 -1.11 -20.81 -12.16
C ASP A 134 0.18 -20.44 -11.41
N ALA A 135 0.37 -19.16 -11.09
CA ALA A 135 1.57 -18.68 -10.43
C ALA A 135 1.69 -19.11 -8.95
N LEU A 136 0.57 -19.16 -8.22
CA LEU A 136 0.61 -19.24 -6.74
C LEU A 136 -0.11 -20.44 -6.14
N LEU A 137 -1.10 -21.03 -6.81
CA LEU A 137 -2.00 -22.03 -6.22
C LEU A 137 -2.00 -23.39 -6.92
N ALA A 138 -1.67 -23.44 -8.21
CA ALA A 138 -1.74 -24.66 -9.03
C ALA A 138 -0.83 -25.80 -8.54
N ASP A 139 0.26 -25.49 -7.82
CA ASP A 139 1.16 -26.47 -7.20
C ASP A 139 0.89 -26.69 -5.70
N SER A 140 -0.24 -26.21 -5.20
CA SER A 140 -0.64 -26.34 -3.79
C SER A 140 -1.75 -27.39 -3.59
N PRO A 141 -2.06 -27.78 -2.34
CA PRO A 141 -3.24 -28.60 -2.07
C PRO A 141 -4.57 -28.00 -2.56
N LEU A 142 -4.62 -26.67 -2.77
CA LEU A 142 -5.82 -26.00 -3.31
C LEU A 142 -6.06 -26.35 -4.78
N ALA A 143 -5.05 -26.83 -5.51
CA ALA A 143 -5.17 -27.24 -6.91
C ALA A 143 -6.27 -28.28 -7.13
N ALA A 144 -6.54 -29.12 -6.14
CA ALA A 144 -7.60 -30.13 -6.18
C ALA A 144 -9.03 -29.56 -6.22
N LEU A 145 -9.20 -28.25 -6.02
CA LEU A 145 -10.50 -27.57 -6.06
C LEU A 145 -10.96 -27.20 -7.48
N VAL A 146 -10.07 -27.28 -8.48
CA VAL A 146 -10.35 -26.87 -9.86
C VAL A 146 -10.05 -28.05 -10.79
N ASP A 147 -11.03 -28.50 -11.57
CA ASP A 147 -10.78 -29.42 -12.68
C ASP A 147 -10.32 -28.61 -13.91
N PRO A 148 -9.04 -28.71 -14.35
CA PRO A 148 -8.53 -27.92 -15.46
C PRO A 148 -9.24 -28.16 -16.80
N GLN A 149 -10.04 -29.24 -16.92
CA GLN A 149 -10.79 -29.54 -18.14
C GLN A 149 -12.19 -28.93 -18.15
N GLN A 150 -12.75 -28.57 -16.99
CA GLN A 150 -14.15 -28.15 -16.85
C GLN A 150 -14.31 -26.78 -16.19
N ASP A 151 -13.38 -26.43 -15.29
CA ASP A 151 -13.45 -25.25 -14.46
C ASP A 151 -12.44 -24.20 -14.91
N ARG A 152 -12.78 -22.94 -14.63
CA ARG A 152 -11.89 -21.79 -14.84
C ARG A 152 -11.92 -20.91 -13.60
N PRO A 153 -10.77 -20.49 -13.07
CA PRO A 153 -10.73 -19.53 -11.97
C PRO A 153 -11.30 -18.17 -12.39
N ILE A 154 -12.17 -17.61 -11.54
CA ILE A 154 -12.87 -16.33 -11.77
C ILE A 154 -12.69 -15.29 -10.65
N ASP A 155 -12.14 -15.70 -9.51
CA ASP A 155 -11.83 -14.80 -8.39
C ASP A 155 -10.74 -15.43 -7.52
N VAL A 156 -9.48 -15.15 -7.87
CA VAL A 156 -8.31 -15.70 -7.19
C VAL A 156 -7.51 -14.57 -6.57
N GLN A 157 -7.77 -14.34 -5.27
CA GLN A 157 -7.18 -13.23 -4.52
C GLN A 157 -6.57 -13.72 -3.19
N PRO A 158 -5.42 -14.42 -3.23
CA PRO A 158 -4.75 -14.90 -2.02
C PRO A 158 -4.47 -13.77 -1.02
N PHE A 159 -4.72 -14.07 0.26
CA PHE A 159 -4.45 -13.18 1.39
C PHE A 159 -3.84 -13.99 2.53
N MET A 160 -2.72 -13.50 3.09
CA MET A 160 -2.05 -14.13 4.22
C MET A 160 -1.57 -13.07 5.21
N GLY A 161 -1.94 -13.22 6.48
CA GLY A 161 -1.41 -12.43 7.59
C GLY A 161 -0.50 -13.25 8.49
N LEU A 162 0.55 -12.64 9.03
CA LEU A 162 1.43 -13.24 10.02
C LEU A 162 1.82 -12.24 11.11
N ALA A 163 2.10 -12.76 12.31
CA ALA A 163 2.71 -12.00 13.38
C ALA A 163 4.24 -11.95 13.18
N LEU A 164 4.83 -10.78 13.44
CA LEU A 164 6.28 -10.53 13.38
C LEU A 164 6.91 -10.48 14.78
N ASN A 165 6.10 -10.53 15.83
CA ASN A 165 6.56 -10.61 17.22
C ASN A 165 5.60 -11.46 18.06
N ALA A 166 6.04 -11.85 19.26
CA ALA A 166 5.26 -12.70 20.16
C ALA A 166 3.97 -12.04 20.68
N SER A 167 3.96 -10.70 20.77
CA SER A 167 2.80 -9.92 21.22
C SER A 167 1.70 -9.81 20.14
N ASN A 168 1.96 -10.28 18.91
CA ASN A 168 1.07 -10.17 17.74
C ASN A 168 0.66 -8.73 17.38
N ASP A 169 1.34 -7.73 17.92
CA ASP A 169 1.03 -6.32 17.68
C ASP A 169 1.85 -5.74 16.52
N LEU A 170 2.89 -6.44 16.05
CA LEU A 170 3.58 -6.18 14.81
C LEU A 170 3.22 -7.30 13.83
N GLN A 171 2.61 -6.93 12.71
CA GLN A 171 1.99 -7.86 11.76
C GLN A 171 2.46 -7.56 10.34
N ALA A 172 2.50 -8.58 9.49
CA ALA A 172 2.65 -8.41 8.05
C ALA A 172 1.50 -9.10 7.31
N PHE A 173 1.08 -8.51 6.20
CA PHE A 173 0.06 -9.05 5.32
C PHE A 173 0.56 -9.06 3.88
N PHE A 174 0.38 -10.20 3.22
CA PHE A 174 0.59 -10.39 1.79
C PHE A 174 -0.78 -10.52 1.14
N GLU A 175 -1.08 -9.68 0.16
CA GLU A 175 -2.39 -9.66 -0.50
C GLU A 175 -2.20 -9.52 -2.01
N VAL A 176 -2.88 -10.36 -2.78
CA VAL A 176 -2.94 -10.24 -4.23
C VAL A 176 -4.38 -9.93 -4.63
N LYS A 177 -4.57 -8.91 -5.45
CA LYS A 177 -5.86 -8.49 -6.00
C LYS A 177 -5.83 -8.66 -7.51
N SER A 178 -6.74 -9.49 -8.03
CA SER A 178 -6.97 -9.60 -9.46
C SER A 178 -7.71 -8.39 -10.00
N ARG A 179 -8.56 -7.74 -9.17
CA ARG A 179 -9.49 -6.65 -9.55
C ARG A 179 -10.48 -7.04 -10.68
N SER A 180 -10.66 -8.33 -10.93
CA SER A 180 -11.62 -8.84 -11.90
C SER A 180 -13.06 -8.48 -11.50
N ARG A 181 -13.82 -7.88 -12.42
CA ARG A 181 -15.25 -7.61 -12.21
C ARG A 181 -16.11 -8.65 -12.89
N ALA A 182 -17.28 -8.95 -12.30
CA ALA A 182 -18.25 -9.90 -12.86
C ALA A 182 -18.64 -9.63 -14.34
N GLN A 183 -18.51 -8.38 -14.81
CA GLN A 183 -18.80 -7.97 -16.19
C GLN A 183 -17.76 -8.45 -17.22
N GLU A 184 -16.52 -8.72 -16.80
CA GLU A 184 -15.44 -9.19 -17.69
C GLU A 184 -15.69 -10.62 -18.19
N PHE A 185 -16.42 -11.41 -17.40
CA PHE A 185 -16.82 -12.79 -17.73
C PHE A 185 -17.96 -12.86 -18.77
N ALA A 186 -18.62 -11.73 -19.10
CA ALA A 186 -19.67 -11.65 -20.11
C ALA A 186 -19.14 -11.27 -21.52
N GLY A 187 -17.82 -11.25 -21.73
CA GLY A 187 -17.20 -11.02 -23.04
C GLY A 187 -17.09 -9.55 -23.46
N THR A 188 -17.43 -8.60 -22.59
CA THR A 188 -17.35 -7.16 -22.86
C THR A 188 -16.11 -6.55 -22.20
N ARG A 189 -14.96 -6.73 -22.84
CA ARG A 189 -13.61 -6.22 -22.47
C ARG A 189 -13.10 -6.70 -21.09
N LEU A 190 -11.90 -7.27 -21.08
CA LEU A 190 -11.09 -7.35 -19.87
C LEU A 190 -10.82 -5.91 -19.42
N GLY A 191 -11.00 -5.62 -18.13
CA GLY A 191 -10.72 -4.29 -17.59
C GLY A 191 -9.22 -4.00 -17.67
N GLU A 192 -8.84 -2.73 -17.87
CA GLU A 192 -7.45 -2.25 -17.82
C GLU A 192 -6.85 -2.26 -16.40
N ASP A 193 -7.54 -2.86 -15.44
CA ASP A 193 -7.11 -2.92 -14.04
C ASP A 193 -5.91 -3.88 -13.91
N PRO A 194 -4.84 -3.52 -13.18
CA PRO A 194 -3.68 -4.40 -13.00
C PRO A 194 -3.95 -5.53 -12.00
N ILE A 195 -3.08 -6.55 -12.01
CA ILE A 195 -2.89 -7.41 -10.83
C ILE A 195 -2.09 -6.58 -9.81
N SER A 196 -2.67 -6.33 -8.64
CA SER A 196 -2.00 -5.58 -7.57
C SER A 196 -1.52 -6.53 -6.47
N VAL A 197 -0.25 -6.43 -6.07
CA VAL A 197 0.32 -7.16 -4.95
C VAL A 197 0.68 -6.19 -3.83
N TYR A 198 0.19 -6.43 -2.62
CA TYR A 198 0.43 -5.60 -1.45
C TYR A 198 1.23 -6.37 -0.41
N LEU A 199 2.28 -5.73 0.10
CA LEU A 199 2.95 -6.08 1.35
C LEU A 199 2.68 -4.97 2.36
N THR A 200 1.86 -5.27 3.37
CA THR A 200 1.57 -4.36 4.47
C THR A 200 2.34 -4.80 5.70
N VAL A 201 3.09 -3.90 6.33
CA VAL A 201 3.65 -4.09 7.67
C VAL A 201 2.98 -3.10 8.61
N ARG A 202 2.37 -3.62 9.68
CA ARG A 202 1.49 -2.86 10.57
C ARG A 202 1.90 -3.04 12.03
N LYS A 203 1.96 -1.92 12.75
CA LYS A 203 2.04 -1.87 14.21
C LYS A 203 0.67 -1.47 14.77
N GLN A 204 0.06 -2.37 15.52
CA GLN A 204 -1.18 -2.15 16.27
C GLN A 204 -0.92 -1.26 17.48
N GLY A 205 -1.87 -0.37 17.77
CA GLY A 205 -1.91 0.44 18.96
C GLY A 205 -2.57 -0.27 20.16
N PRO A 206 -2.76 0.46 21.28
CA PRO A 206 -2.33 1.84 21.50
C PRO A 206 -0.81 1.95 21.61
N LEU A 207 -0.28 3.15 21.36
CA LEU A 207 1.14 3.45 21.65
C LEU A 207 1.31 3.93 23.08
N SER A 208 2.52 3.82 23.62
CA SER A 208 2.83 4.41 24.93
C SER A 208 3.00 5.92 24.81
N ALA A 209 3.67 6.39 23.75
CA ALA A 209 3.86 7.81 23.45
C ALA A 209 3.85 8.08 21.94
N ILE A 210 3.32 9.24 21.54
CA ILE A 210 3.34 9.70 20.13
C ILE A 210 4.76 9.88 19.61
N SER A 211 5.71 10.23 20.49
CA SER A 211 7.13 10.38 20.14
C SER A 211 7.78 9.08 19.65
N GLU A 212 7.12 7.92 19.81
CA GLU A 212 7.60 6.64 19.29
C GLU A 212 7.33 6.46 17.79
N LEU A 213 6.44 7.26 17.18
CA LEU A 213 6.04 7.11 15.78
C LEU A 213 7.22 7.05 14.79
N PRO A 214 8.25 7.92 14.87
CA PRO A 214 9.39 7.85 13.97
C PRO A 214 10.19 6.55 14.12
N ALA A 215 10.35 6.06 15.35
CA ALA A 215 11.06 4.81 15.65
C ALA A 215 10.27 3.59 15.18
N ILE A 216 8.94 3.59 15.39
CA ILE A 216 8.03 2.56 14.87
C ILE A 216 8.12 2.53 13.35
N PHE A 217 8.05 3.69 12.69
CA PHE A 217 8.14 3.77 11.24
C PHE A 217 9.45 3.20 10.71
N ALA A 218 10.59 3.54 11.33
CA ALA A 218 11.89 2.97 10.95
C ALA A 218 11.91 1.43 11.08
N ALA A 219 11.28 0.88 12.13
CA ALA A 219 11.11 -0.55 12.28
C ALA A 219 10.22 -1.13 11.16
N LEU A 220 9.10 -0.48 10.83
CA LEU A 220 8.22 -0.91 9.73
C LEU A 220 8.97 -0.94 8.39
N CYS A 221 9.79 0.07 8.07
CA CYS A 221 10.66 0.08 6.89
C CYS A 221 11.58 -1.15 6.85
N GLY A 222 12.35 -1.37 7.92
CA GLY A 222 13.29 -2.50 7.98
C GLY A 222 12.60 -3.87 7.90
N HIS A 223 11.37 -4.00 8.39
CA HIS A 223 10.56 -5.21 8.20
C HIS A 223 10.02 -5.32 6.77
N ALA A 224 9.53 -4.24 6.18
CA ALA A 224 8.97 -4.24 4.83
C ALA A 224 10.04 -4.58 3.78
N GLU A 225 11.21 -3.96 3.85
CA GLU A 225 12.35 -4.22 2.95
C GLU A 225 12.78 -5.69 3.02
N ARG A 226 13.05 -6.19 4.22
CA ARG A 226 13.45 -7.60 4.42
C ARG A 226 12.39 -8.59 3.92
N LEU A 227 11.12 -8.35 4.23
CA LEU A 227 10.03 -9.22 3.78
C LEU A 227 9.83 -9.14 2.26
N ALA A 228 10.07 -7.97 1.66
CA ALA A 228 10.00 -7.80 0.22
C ALA A 228 11.09 -8.63 -0.47
N GLU A 229 12.35 -8.49 -0.03
CA GLU A 229 13.51 -9.19 -0.58
C GLU A 229 13.47 -10.70 -0.34
N ASP A 230 13.26 -11.13 0.90
CA ASP A 230 13.38 -12.54 1.28
C ASP A 230 12.16 -13.38 0.89
N ARG A 231 10.98 -12.75 0.76
CA ARG A 231 9.71 -13.49 0.66
C ARG A 231 8.84 -13.04 -0.51
N LEU A 232 8.50 -11.76 -0.59
CA LEU A 232 7.53 -11.27 -1.58
C LEU A 232 8.08 -11.41 -3.00
N ILE A 233 9.28 -10.91 -3.26
CA ILE A 233 9.90 -10.95 -4.58
C ILE A 233 10.05 -12.40 -5.08
N PRO A 234 10.74 -13.30 -4.36
CA PRO A 234 11.01 -14.65 -4.89
C PRO A 234 9.77 -15.53 -4.98
N HIS A 235 8.78 -15.36 -4.09
CA HIS A 235 7.65 -16.29 -3.96
C HIS A 235 6.30 -15.74 -4.43
N VAL A 236 6.21 -14.44 -4.75
CA VAL A 236 4.97 -13.83 -5.25
C VAL A 236 5.21 -13.03 -6.53
N LEU A 237 6.09 -12.01 -6.49
CA LEU A 237 6.27 -11.11 -7.64
C LEU A 237 6.89 -11.83 -8.85
N LYS A 238 7.96 -12.60 -8.62
CA LYS A 238 8.63 -13.33 -9.69
C LYS A 238 7.71 -14.37 -10.34
N PRO A 239 7.02 -15.27 -9.59
CA PRO A 239 6.07 -16.20 -10.19
C PRO A 239 4.96 -15.52 -11.01
N ILE A 240 4.37 -14.43 -10.51
CA ILE A 240 3.34 -13.68 -11.26
C ILE A 240 3.92 -13.13 -12.56
N ARG A 241 5.10 -12.51 -12.51
CA ARG A 241 5.76 -11.95 -13.70
C ARG A 241 6.09 -13.02 -14.74
N ASP A 242 6.61 -14.16 -14.27
CA ASP A 242 6.97 -15.27 -15.14
C ASP A 242 5.70 -15.86 -15.80
N ALA A 243 4.61 -16.02 -15.04
CA ALA A 243 3.32 -16.47 -15.56
C ALA A 243 2.71 -15.51 -16.59
N ILE A 244 2.79 -14.18 -16.38
CA ILE A 244 2.36 -13.18 -17.36
C ILE A 244 3.15 -13.30 -18.67
N THR A 245 4.45 -13.62 -18.60
CA THR A 245 5.30 -13.73 -19.79
C THR A 245 4.98 -14.98 -20.62
N THR A 246 4.42 -16.01 -19.99
CA THR A 246 4.04 -17.28 -20.63
C THR A 246 2.56 -17.37 -21.03
N ALA A 247 1.75 -16.41 -20.59
CA ALA A 247 0.30 -16.38 -20.79
C ALA A 247 -0.14 -15.92 -22.19
#